data_AF-A0A7C6GYE5-F1
#
_entry.id   AF-A0A7C6GYE5-F1
#
_cell.length_a   1.000
_cell.length_b   1.000
_cell.length_c   1.000
_cell.angle_alpha   90.00
_cell.angle_beta   90.00
_cell.angle_gamma   90.00
#
_symmetry.space_group_name_H-M   'P 1'
#
loop_
_entity.id
_entity.type
_entity.pdbx_description
1 polymer ?
#
loop_
_entity_poly.entity_id
_entity_poly.type
_entity_poly.pdbx_seq_one_letter_code
_entity_poly.pdbx_strand_id
1 'polypeptide(L)' 'MEQRKKELKEQYKQMKPEMGILMVTSLANNKHFLIAAPNLRGMEN' A
#
# COMPACT_ATOMS: atom_id res chain seq x y z
N MET A 1 -10.62 -1.75 -25.91
CA MET A 1 -10.66 -2.05 -24.45
C MET A 1 -9.36 -2.67 -23.92
N GLU A 2 -8.63 -3.47 -24.72
CA GLU A 2 -7.34 -4.08 -24.32
C GLU A 2 -6.20 -3.07 -24.09
N GLN A 3 -6.06 -2.04 -24.96
CA GLN A 3 -4.96 -1.07 -24.90
C GLN A 3 -4.88 -0.32 -23.55
N ARG A 4 -6.05 0.08 -23.02
CA ARG A 4 -6.18 0.87 -21.78
C ARG A 4 -5.74 0.09 -20.53
N LYS A 5 -5.93 -1.23 -20.51
CA LYS A 5 -5.43 -2.11 -19.43
C LYS A 5 -3.91 -2.22 -19.45
N LYS A 6 -3.30 -2.13 -20.63
CA LYS A 6 -1.85 -2.23 -20.84
C LYS A 6 -1.14 -0.98 -20.33
N GLU A 7 -1.64 0.19 -20.72
CA GLU A 7 -1.14 1.49 -20.27
C GLU A 7 -1.23 1.66 -18.75
N LEU A 8 -2.35 1.25 -18.14
CA LEU A 8 -2.51 1.24 -16.68
C LEU A 8 -1.47 0.35 -15.99
N LYS A 9 -1.23 -0.86 -16.51
CA LYS A 9 -0.18 -1.76 -15.97
C LYS A 9 1.21 -1.14 -16.05
N GLU A 10 1.51 -0.43 -17.13
CA GLU A 10 2.81 0.23 -17.31
C GLU A 10 2.98 1.42 -16.36
N GLN A 11 1.91 2.20 -16.16
CA GLN A 11 1.88 3.27 -15.16
C GLN A 11 2.04 2.73 -13.73
N TYR A 12 1.37 1.62 -13.39
CA TYR A 12 1.53 0.95 -12.09
C TYR A 12 2.96 0.40 -11.88
N LYS A 13 3.67 -0.02 -12.93
CA LYS A 13 5.08 -0.44 -12.85
C LYS A 13 6.04 0.73 -12.63
N GLN A 14 5.72 1.89 -13.21
CA GLN A 14 6.54 3.09 -13.07
C GLN A 14 6.26 3.84 -11.77
N MET A 15 5.03 3.73 -11.24
CA MET A 15 4.72 4.12 -9.88
C MET A 15 5.57 3.28 -8.94
N LYS A 16 6.45 3.93 -8.18
CA LYS A 16 7.09 3.37 -7.00
C LYS A 16 6.27 3.83 -5.79
N PRO A 17 5.13 3.20 -5.48
CA PRO A 17 4.48 3.48 -4.22
C PRO A 17 5.47 3.17 -3.10
N GLU A 18 5.44 3.98 -2.05
CA GLU A 18 6.19 3.69 -0.83
C GLU A 18 5.59 2.42 -0.21
N MET A 19 6.17 1.28 -0.57
CA MET A 19 5.82 -0.02 -0.01
C MET A 19 6.45 -0.15 1.37
N GLY A 20 5.73 -0.72 2.32
CA GLY A 20 6.28 -0.96 3.64
C GLY A 20 5.31 -1.69 4.56
N ILE A 21 5.60 -1.64 5.85
CA ILE A 21 4.78 -2.29 6.88
C ILE A 21 4.15 -1.20 7.73
N LEU A 22 2.83 -1.22 7.85
CA LEU A 22 2.09 -0.39 8.79
C LEU A 22 1.92 -1.17 10.10
N MET A 23 2.30 -0.55 11.22
CA MET A 23 2.11 -1.09 12.56
C MET A 23 1.18 -0.20 13.36
N VAL A 24 0.04 -0.75 13.80
CA VAL A 24 -0.85 -0.11 14.75
C VAL A 24 -0.64 -0.75 16.12
N THR A 25 -0.24 0.06 17.09
CA THR A 25 -0.01 -0.39 18.47
C THR A 25 -1.11 0.13 19.37
N SER A 26 -1.77 -0.78 20.08
CA SER A 26 -2.72 -0.43 21.13
C SER A 26 -1.98 -0.14 22.43
N LEU A 27 -2.05 1.09 22.90
CA LEU A 27 -1.42 1.50 24.17
C LEU A 27 -2.10 0.87 25.40
N ALA A 28 -3.36 0.44 25.28
CA ALA A 28 -4.13 -0.10 26.40
C ALA A 28 -3.78 -1.55 26.74
N ASN A 29 -3.32 -2.34 25.77
CA ASN A 29 -3.06 -3.78 25.94
C ASN A 29 -1.80 -4.27 25.22
N ASN A 30 -0.98 -3.34 24.72
CA ASN A 30 0.27 -3.59 24.01
C ASN A 30 0.13 -4.58 22.84
N LYS A 31 -1.07 -4.69 22.26
CA LYS A 31 -1.30 -5.50 21.07
C LYS A 31 -0.82 -4.73 19.85
N HIS A 32 -0.20 -5.46 18.93
CA HIS A 32 0.30 -4.93 17.67
C HIS A 32 -0.48 -5.53 16.51
N PHE A 33 -0.86 -4.69 15.56
CA PHE A 33 -1.47 -5.09 14.31
C PHE A 33 -0.56 -4.66 13.18
N LEU A 34 -0.09 -5.64 12.40
CA LEU A 34 0.89 -5.46 11.34
C LEU A 34 0.24 -5.75 10.00
N ILE A 35 0.38 -4.83 9.04
CA ILE A 35 -0.05 -5.05 7.66
C ILE A 35 1.09 -4.68 6.71
N ALA A 36 1.38 -5.57 5.76
CA ALA A 36 2.20 -5.23 4.60
C ALA A 36 1.37 -4.37 3.63
N ALA A 37 1.74 -3.10 3.49
CA ALA A 37 1.07 -2.15 2.63
C ALA A 37 1.84 -2.02 1.31
N PRO A 38 1.23 -2.36 0.16
CA PRO A 38 1.83 -2.11 -1.14
C PRO A 38 1.83 -0.61 -1.50
N ASN A 39 1.10 0.22 -0.73
CA ASN A 39 1.12 1.67 -0.85
C ASN A 39 0.79 2.29 0.52
N LEU A 40 1.81 2.74 1.24
CA LEU A 40 1.65 3.34 2.57
C LEU A 40 0.78 4.61 2.52
N ARG A 41 1.04 5.53 1.56
CA ARG A 41 0.24 6.76 1.40
C ARG A 41 -1.23 6.50 1.11
N GLY A 42 -1.51 5.46 0.34
CA GLY A 42 -2.90 5.06 0.02
C GLY A 42 -3.64 4.49 1.23
N MET A 43 -2.92 4.00 2.25
CA MET A 43 -3.48 3.36 3.42
C MET A 43 -3.67 4.31 4.61
N GLU A 44 -3.04 5.49 4.57
CA GLU A 44 -3.13 6.55 5.59
C GLU A 44 -4.42 7.40 5.48
N ASN A 45 -5.07 7.44 4.31
CA ASN A 45 -6.22 8.34 4.02
C ASN A 45 -7.59 7.77 4.41
#